data_AF-A0A9C9JMI6-F1
#
_entry.id   AF-A0A9C9JMI6-F1
#
_cell.length_a   1.000
_cell.length_b   1.000
_cell.length_c   1.000
_cell.angle_alpha   90.00
_cell.angle_beta   90.00
_cell.angle_gamma   90.00
#
_symmetry.space_group_name_H-M   'P 1'
#
loop_
_entity.id
_entity.type
_entity.pdbx_description
1 polymer ?
#
loop_
_entity_poly.entity_id
_entity_poly.type
_entity_poly.pdbx_seq_one_letter_code
_entity_poly.pdbx_strand_id
1 'polypeptide(L)' 'MDGAYRQALGAGAESISEPADQFYGDRTAAVKDPNGNHWYLATHVEDITPEEMDRRAQAAMQQGGG' A
#
# COMPACT_ATOMS: atom_id res chain seq x y z
N MET A 1 -5.68 -4.77 6.96
CA MET A 1 -5.14 -5.40 5.73
C MET A 1 -3.97 -6.35 5.99
N ASP A 2 -3.04 -6.07 6.91
CA ASP A 2 -1.76 -6.82 7.07
C ASP A 2 -1.92 -8.32 7.33
N GLY A 3 -3.01 -8.73 8.00
CA GLY A 3 -3.36 -10.14 8.18
C GLY A 3 -3.59 -10.88 6.86
N ALA A 4 -4.35 -10.28 5.94
CA ALA A 4 -4.60 -10.85 4.61
C ALA A 4 -3.34 -10.89 3.75
N TYR A 5 -2.48 -9.86 3.84
CA TYR A 5 -1.17 -9.85 3.20
C TYR A 5 -0.29 -11.02 3.67
N ARG A 6 -0.14 -11.21 4.99
CA ARG A 6 0.65 -12.34 5.53
C ARG A 6 0.05 -13.69 5.16
N GLN A 7 -1.27 -13.81 5.15
CA GLN A 7 -1.94 -15.04 4.74
C GLN A 7 -1.65 -15.36 3.27
N ALA A 8 -1.69 -14.36 2.38
CA ALA A 8 -1.37 -14.55 0.98
C ALA A 8 0.08 -15.03 0.79
N LEU A 9 1.05 -14.41 1.49
CA LEU A 9 2.44 -14.87 1.47
C LEU A 9 2.57 -16.32 1.97
N GLY A 10 1.89 -16.67 3.06
CA GLY A 10 1.87 -18.03 3.59
C GLY A 10 1.23 -19.05 2.63
N ALA A 11 0.36 -18.61 1.72
CA ALA A 11 -0.25 -19.42 0.68
C ALA A 11 0.60 -19.52 -0.61
N GLY A 12 1.80 -18.94 -0.63
CA GLY A 12 2.71 -18.96 -1.77
C GLY A 12 2.59 -17.76 -2.70
N ALA A 13 1.87 -16.70 -2.32
CA ALA A 13 1.89 -15.45 -3.06
C ALA A 13 3.25 -14.74 -2.88
N GLU A 14 3.66 -14.00 -3.91
CA GLU A 14 4.84 -13.14 -3.92
C GLU A 14 4.45 -11.71 -3.51
N SER A 15 5.28 -11.05 -2.70
CA SER A 15 5.09 -9.63 -2.41
C SER A 15 5.48 -8.77 -3.62
N ILE A 16 4.55 -7.94 -4.07
CA ILE A 16 4.82 -6.92 -5.09
C ILE A 16 5.11 -5.58 -4.42
N SER A 17 4.34 -5.26 -3.36
CA SER A 17 4.50 -4.05 -2.56
C SER A 17 4.11 -4.37 -1.12
N GLU A 18 5.03 -4.14 -0.20
CA GLU A 18 4.80 -4.36 1.22
C GLU A 18 3.77 -3.36 1.78
N PRO A 19 3.00 -3.75 2.82
CA PRO A 19 2.09 -2.84 3.50
C PRO A 19 2.75 -1.54 3.94
N ALA A 20 2.32 -0.43 3.33
CA ALA A 20 2.84 0.90 3.60
C ALA A 20 1.71 1.93 3.70
N ASP A 21 1.87 2.88 4.62
CA ASP A 21 0.96 4.01 4.77
C ASP A 21 1.19 5.00 3.64
N GLN A 22 0.11 5.42 3.01
CA GLN A 22 0.11 6.27 1.84
C GLN A 22 -0.22 7.71 2.23
N PHE A 23 0.30 8.65 1.46
CA PHE A 23 0.11 10.09 1.72
C PHE A 23 -1.35 10.54 1.69
N TYR A 24 -2.23 9.73 1.10
CA TYR A 24 -3.67 9.97 0.97
C TYR A 24 -4.52 9.29 2.05
N GLY A 25 -3.90 8.77 3.13
CA GLY A 25 -4.63 8.30 4.32
C GLY A 25 -5.04 6.84 4.31
N ASP A 26 -4.60 6.07 3.31
CA ASP A 26 -4.81 4.63 3.25
C ASP A 26 -3.51 3.88 3.51
N ARG A 27 -3.63 2.65 3.99
CA ARG A 27 -2.54 1.67 4.00
C ARG A 27 -2.76 0.67 2.89
N THR A 28 -1.78 0.53 2.00
CA THR A 28 -1.89 -0.32 0.80
C THR A 28 -0.77 -1.34 0.70
N ALA A 29 -1.05 -2.47 0.05
CA ALA A 29 -0.12 -3.56 -0.23
C ALA A 29 -0.55 -4.28 -1.51
N ALA A 30 0.38 -4.97 -2.16
CA ALA A 30 0.09 -5.76 -3.34
C ALA A 30 0.83 -7.10 -3.32
N VAL A 31 0.16 -8.16 -3.75
CA VAL A 31 0.73 -9.51 -3.89
C VAL A 31 0.35 -10.13 -5.22
N LYS A 32 1.20 -11.03 -5.71
CA LYS A 32 0.94 -11.86 -6.89
C LYS A 32 0.72 -13.30 -6.43
N ASP A 33 -0.43 -13.88 -6.74
CA ASP A 33 -0.67 -15.28 -6.39
C ASP A 33 0.06 -16.26 -7.35
N PRO A 34 0.17 -17.56 -7.00
CA PRO A 34 0.80 -18.56 -7.87
C PRO A 34 0.14 -18.75 -9.24
N ASN A 35 -1.12 -18.34 -9.39
CA ASN A 35 -1.86 -18.38 -10.64
C ASN A 35 -1.60 -17.14 -11.52
N GLY A 36 -0.82 -16.18 -11.01
CA GLY A 36 -0.46 -14.94 -11.71
C GLY A 36 -1.43 -13.78 -11.50
N ASN A 37 -2.44 -13.93 -10.63
CA ASN A 37 -3.36 -12.83 -10.33
C ASN A 37 -2.71 -11.80 -9.42
N HIS A 38 -3.03 -10.53 -9.65
CA HIS A 38 -2.56 -9.42 -8.85
C HIS A 38 -3.66 -9.00 -7.89
N TRP A 39 -3.35 -9.02 -6.61
CA TRP A 39 -4.28 -8.65 -5.54
C TRP A 39 -3.78 -7.38 -4.88
N TYR A 40 -4.62 -6.35 -4.90
CA TYR A 40 -4.37 -5.08 -4.22
C TYR A 40 -5.21 -5.02 -2.95
N LEU A 41 -4.55 -4.76 -1.83
CA LEU A 41 -5.17 -4.69 -0.53
C LEU A 41 -5.08 -3.24 -0.05
N ALA A 42 -6.20 -2.66 0.34
CA ALA A 42 -6.27 -1.32 0.90
C ALA A 42 -7.10 -1.32 2.19
N THR A 43 -6.70 -0.50 3.15
CA THR A 43 -7.51 -0.19 4.32
C THR A 43 -7.38 1.30 4.59
N HIS A 44 -8.52 1.96 4.73
CA HIS A 44 -8.56 3.35 5.12
C HIS A 44 -8.05 3.51 6.55
N VAL A 45 -7.06 4.39 6.76
CA VAL A 45 -6.43 4.64 8.06
C VAL A 45 -6.93 5.95 8.66
N GLU A 46 -6.96 7.01 7.86
CA GLU A 46 -7.39 8.33 8.31
C GLU A 46 -7.97 9.17 7.17
N ASP A 47 -8.96 9.99 7.50
CA ASP A 47 -9.47 11.03 6.60
C ASP A 47 -8.49 12.21 6.59
N ILE A 48 -7.94 12.52 5.41
CA ILE A 48 -6.98 13.61 5.23
C ILE A 48 -7.64 14.76 4.45
N THR A 49 -7.46 16.00 4.93
CA THR A 49 -7.94 17.17 4.20
C THR A 49 -7.16 17.37 2.90
N PRO A 50 -7.75 18.04 1.89
CA PRO A 50 -7.03 18.33 0.66
C PRO A 50 -5.69 19.05 0.88
N GLU A 51 -5.62 20.02 1.80
CA GLU A 51 -4.37 20.75 2.06
C GLU A 51 -3.28 19.84 2.65
N GLU A 52 -3.66 18.92 3.53
CA GLU A 52 -2.73 17.98 4.15
C GLU A 52 -2.29 16.89 3.15
N MET A 53 -3.18 16.47 2.25
CA MET A 53 -2.84 15.55 1.17
C MET A 53 -1.79 16.16 0.23
N ASP A 54 -1.96 17.42 -0.17
CA ASP A 54 -1.00 18.14 -1.00
C ASP A 54 0.38 18.24 -0.32
N ARG A 55 0.39 18.56 0.99
CA ARG A 55 1.63 18.63 1.79
C ARG A 55 2.34 17.28 1.82
N ARG A 56 1.62 16.19 2.06
CA ARG A 56 2.19 14.84 2.14
C ARG A 56 2.63 14.32 0.76
N ALA A 57 1.88 14.63 -0.31
CA ALA A 57 2.24 14.28 -1.68
C ALA A 57 3.57 14.92 -2.11
N GLN A 58 3.76 16.22 -1.80
CA GLN A 58 5.03 16.91 -2.06
C GLN A 58 6.20 16.29 -1.29
N ALA A 59 5.97 15.85 -0.04
CA ALA A 59 6.98 15.16 0.76
C ALA A 59 7.30 13.76 0.21
N ALA A 60 6.31 13.03 -0.33
CA ALA A 60 6.50 11.72 -0.92
C ALA A 60 7.26 11.79 -2.27
N MET A 61 6.96 12.77 -3.12
CA MET A 61 7.68 12.97 -4.39
C MET A 61 9.17 13.28 -4.20
N GLN A 62 9.52 14.02 -3.14
CA GLN A 62 10.92 14.31 -2.81
C GLN A 62 11.70 13.07 -2.33
N GLN A 63 11.01 12.03 -1.86
CA GLN A 63 11.62 10.79 -1.37
C GLN A 63 11.72 9.71 -2.47
N GLY A 64 10.94 9.81 -3.54
CA GLY A 64 10.93 8.86 -4.67
C GLY A 64 11.84 9.25 -5.85
N GLY A 65 12.61 10.33 -5.72
CA GLY A 65 13.57 10.79 -6.74
C GLY A 65 15.02 10.55 -6.29
N GLY A 66 15.55 9.37 -6.58
CA GLY A 66 16.95 8.99 -6.38
C GLY A 66 17.33 7.84 -7.29
#